data_AF-A0A3B8VX97-F1
#
_entry.id   AF-A0A3B8VX97-F1
#
_cell.length_a   1.000
_cell.length_b   1.000
_cell.length_c   1.000
_cell.angle_alpha   90.00
_cell.angle_beta   90.00
_cell.angle_gamma   90.00
#
_symmetry.space_group_name_H-M   'P 1'
#
loop_
_entity.id
_entity.type
_entity.pdbx_description
1 polymer ?
#
loop_
_entity_poly.entity_id
_entity_poly.type
_entity_poly.pdbx_seq_one_letter_code
_entity_poly.pdbx_strand_id
1 'polypeptide(L)'
;MGMLIKFTKLFVLIGCAVVGMGLTGCNKKKETKKELFERTLEANVAACTELTAQHGNVDTMVARSFCKCMLTKCFEIDSNFVMLKSSEVPVFIKKHEDALEGCNAILLKHLYPNQK
;
A
#
# COMPACT_ATOMS: atom_id res chain seq x y z
N MET A 1 13.50 -5.76 14.07
CA MET A 1 12.26 -5.10 14.55
C MET A 1 12.09 -3.62 14.14
N GLY A 2 13.14 -2.86 13.78
CA GLY A 2 13.01 -1.43 13.46
C GLY A 2 12.46 -1.06 12.07
N MET A 3 12.37 -2.01 11.14
CA MET A 3 11.99 -1.73 9.74
C MET A 3 10.45 -1.70 9.55
N LEU A 4 9.72 -2.61 10.22
CA LEU A 4 8.24 -2.68 10.18
C LEU A 4 7.58 -1.40 10.72
N ILE A 5 8.15 -0.81 11.77
CA ILE A 5 7.65 0.42 12.42
C ILE A 5 7.77 1.64 11.48
N LYS A 6 8.79 1.68 10.61
CA LYS A 6 8.95 2.75 9.61
C LYS A 6 7.89 2.65 8.51
N PHE A 7 7.57 1.45 8.05
CA PHE A 7 6.50 1.21 7.07
C PHE A 7 5.12 1.55 7.63
N THR A 8 4.88 1.28 8.92
CA THR A 8 3.61 1.61 9.58
C THR A 8 3.30 3.11 9.52
N LYS A 9 4.30 3.99 9.67
CA LYS A 9 4.15 5.44 9.52
C LYS A 9 3.98 5.87 8.05
N LEU A 10 4.54 5.10 7.12
CA LEU A 10 4.48 5.32 5.68
C LEU A 10 3.04 5.25 5.14
N PHE A 11 2.27 4.27 5.59
CA PHE A 11 0.90 4.06 5.13
C PHE A 11 -0.11 5.08 5.73
N VAL A 12 0.20 5.67 6.88
CA VAL A 12 -0.63 6.75 7.48
C VAL A 12 -0.67 7.99 6.58
N LEU A 13 0.40 8.26 5.82
CA LEU A 13 0.49 9.43 4.93
C LEU A 13 -0.31 9.25 3.62
N ILE A 14 -0.51 8.01 3.16
CA ILE A 14 -1.18 7.72 1.88
C ILE A 14 -2.69 7.99 1.94
N GLY A 15 -3.32 7.91 3.12
CA GLY A 15 -4.77 8.04 3.24
C GLY A 15 -5.32 9.47 3.31
N CYS A 16 -4.52 10.50 3.02
CA CYS A 16 -5.01 11.89 2.99
C CYS A 16 -5.77 12.29 1.70
N ALA A 17 -5.83 11.42 0.68
CA ALA A 17 -6.34 11.80 -0.65
C ALA A 17 -7.79 11.36 -0.96
N VAL A 18 -8.63 11.09 0.05
CA VAL A 18 -10.06 10.80 -0.17
C VAL A 18 -10.91 11.92 0.40
N VAL A 19 -10.87 13.08 -0.25
CA VAL A 19 -11.82 14.17 0.00
C VAL A 19 -13.11 13.83 -0.74
N GLY A 20 -14.16 13.58 0.05
CA GLY A 20 -15.52 13.41 -0.43
C GLY A 20 -16.04 14.69 -1.08
N MET A 21 -16.59 14.55 -2.28
CA MET A 21 -17.58 15.48 -2.82
C MET A 21 -18.86 14.69 -3.06
N GLY A 22 -19.82 14.89 -2.18
CA GLY A 22 -21.21 14.52 -2.42
C GLY A 22 -21.89 15.54 -3.34
N LEU A 23 -23.06 15.14 -3.81
CA LEU A 23 -24.07 15.87 -4.61
C LEU A 23 -23.90 15.77 -6.13
N THR A 24 -24.62 14.81 -6.72
CA THR A 24 -25.63 15.02 -7.77
C THR A 24 -26.28 13.67 -8.12
N GLY A 25 -27.61 13.63 -8.12
CA GLY A 25 -28.39 12.48 -8.55
C GLY A 25 -28.10 12.13 -10.01
N CYS A 26 -27.49 10.98 -10.21
CA CYS A 26 -27.39 10.28 -11.48
C CYS A 26 -27.23 8.80 -11.11
N ASN A 27 -27.84 7.88 -11.85
CA ASN A 27 -27.67 6.43 -11.71
C ASN A 27 -26.21 6.02 -12.01
N LYS A 28 -25.26 6.46 -11.18
CA LYS A 28 -23.90 5.96 -11.19
C LYS A 28 -23.98 4.57 -10.58
N LYS A 29 -23.76 3.55 -11.41
CA LYS A 29 -23.50 2.18 -10.91
C LYS A 29 -22.57 2.30 -9.71
N LYS A 30 -22.94 1.70 -8.58
CA LYS A 30 -22.07 1.64 -7.41
C LYS A 30 -20.75 1.05 -7.88
N GLU A 31 -19.71 1.87 -7.87
CA GLU A 31 -18.35 1.45 -8.22
C GLU A 31 -17.98 0.27 -7.33
N THR A 32 -17.52 -0.82 -7.94
CA THR A 32 -17.08 -1.99 -7.20
C THR A 32 -15.76 -1.69 -6.50
N LYS A 33 -15.48 -2.39 -5.40
CA LYS A 33 -14.18 -2.27 -4.70
C LYS A 33 -12.99 -2.55 -5.62
N LYS A 34 -13.19 -3.42 -6.61
CA LYS A 34 -12.19 -3.73 -7.63
C LYS A 34 -11.95 -2.53 -8.55
N GLU A 35 -13.00 -1.91 -9.09
CA GLU A 35 -12.87 -0.71 -9.91
C GLU A 35 -12.23 0.45 -9.13
N LEU A 36 -12.61 0.62 -7.85
CA LEU A 36 -12.00 1.59 -6.96
C LEU A 36 -10.50 1.31 -6.73
N PHE A 37 -10.14 0.04 -6.51
CA PHE A 37 -8.74 -0.39 -6.37
C PHE A 37 -7.95 -0.09 -7.65
N GLU A 38 -8.43 -0.56 -8.80
CA GLU A 38 -7.75 -0.39 -10.09
C GLU A 38 -7.56 1.09 -10.46
N ARG A 39 -8.57 1.93 -10.21
CA ARG A 39 -8.49 3.38 -10.45
C ARG A 39 -7.45 4.06 -9.56
N THR A 40 -7.32 3.64 -8.30
CA THR A 40 -6.45 4.31 -7.31
C THR A 40 -5.08 3.66 -7.18
N LEU A 41 -4.87 2.48 -7.77
CA LEU A 41 -3.66 1.68 -7.59
C LEU A 41 -2.40 2.43 -7.99
N GLU A 42 -2.35 3.02 -9.20
CA GLU A 42 -1.13 3.67 -9.68
C GLU A 42 -0.76 4.91 -8.85
N ALA A 43 -1.74 5.70 -8.42
CA ALA A 43 -1.50 6.85 -7.54
C ALA A 43 -0.98 6.40 -6.16
N ASN A 44 -1.59 5.36 -5.59
CA ASN A 44 -1.16 4.79 -4.31
C ASN A 44 0.23 4.13 -4.41
N VAL A 45 0.53 3.47 -5.53
CA VAL A 45 1.87 2.93 -5.83
C VAL A 45 2.88 4.06 -5.91
N ALA A 46 2.58 5.15 -6.61
CA ALA A 46 3.49 6.29 -6.71
C ALA A 46 3.79 6.91 -5.34
N ALA A 47 2.76 7.19 -4.53
CA ALA A 47 2.90 7.73 -3.19
C ALA A 47 3.70 6.79 -2.26
N CYS A 48 3.40 5.49 -2.29
CA CYS A 48 4.15 4.49 -1.53
C CYS A 48 5.61 4.40 -2.01
N THR A 49 5.86 4.47 -3.33
CA THR A 49 7.19 4.39 -3.93
C THR A 49 8.05 5.53 -3.46
N GLU A 50 7.54 6.76 -3.54
CA GLU A 50 8.24 7.96 -3.10
C GLU A 50 8.66 7.84 -1.64
N LEU A 51 7.72 7.51 -0.77
CA LEU A 51 7.97 7.36 0.65
C LEU A 51 8.95 6.20 0.94
N THR A 52 8.81 5.06 0.26
CA THR A 52 9.68 3.90 0.44
C THR A 52 11.11 4.17 -0.03
N ALA A 53 11.27 4.84 -1.18
CA ALA A 53 12.59 5.22 -1.69
C ALA A 53 13.28 6.22 -0.76
N GLN A 54 12.56 7.27 -0.32
CA GLN A 54 13.09 8.31 0.56
C GLN A 54 13.49 7.76 1.95
N HIS A 55 12.62 6.96 2.59
CA HIS A 55 12.84 6.49 3.96
C HIS A 55 13.62 5.16 4.05
N GLY A 56 13.51 4.33 3.02
CA GLY A 56 14.17 3.02 2.94
C GLY A 56 15.57 3.09 2.34
N ASN A 57 15.96 4.20 1.72
CA ASN A 57 17.20 4.34 0.95
C ASN A 57 17.36 3.19 -0.07
N VAL A 58 16.28 2.89 -0.78
CA VAL A 58 16.21 1.83 -1.80
C VAL A 58 15.93 2.45 -3.16
N ASP A 59 16.41 1.78 -4.22
CA ASP A 59 16.14 2.20 -5.59
C ASP A 59 14.63 2.33 -5.87
N THR A 60 14.26 3.33 -6.67
CA THR A 60 12.86 3.66 -7.00
C THR A 60 12.14 2.49 -7.67
N MET A 61 12.81 1.69 -8.52
CA MET A 61 12.19 0.51 -9.15
C MET A 61 11.91 -0.59 -8.13
N VAL A 62 12.80 -0.76 -7.15
CA VAL A 62 12.62 -1.73 -6.06
C VAL A 62 11.50 -1.28 -5.14
N ALA A 63 11.48 0.00 -4.75
CA ALA A 63 10.39 0.61 -3.98
C ALA A 63 9.03 0.45 -4.68
N ARG A 64 8.97 0.71 -6.00
CA ARG A 64 7.75 0.54 -6.80
C ARG A 64 7.27 -0.91 -6.83
N SER A 65 8.18 -1.85 -7.02
CA SER A 65 7.87 -3.29 -7.04
C SER A 65 7.32 -3.77 -5.69
N PHE A 66 7.97 -3.33 -4.60
CA PHE A 66 7.50 -3.59 -3.25
C PHE A 66 6.11 -3.01 -3.00
N CYS A 67 5.89 -1.73 -3.30
CA CYS A 67 4.63 -1.05 -3.09
C CYS A 67 3.47 -1.65 -3.89
N LYS A 68 3.72 -2.01 -5.16
CA LYS A 68 2.74 -2.70 -5.98
C LYS A 68 2.38 -4.07 -5.40
N CYS A 69 3.37 -4.83 -4.94
CA CYS A 69 3.14 -6.11 -4.27
C CYS A 69 2.28 -5.94 -3.02
N MET A 70 2.65 -5.02 -2.12
CA MET A 70 1.95 -4.76 -0.86
C MET A 70 0.49 -4.38 -1.08
N LEU A 71 0.23 -3.38 -1.94
CA LEU A 71 -1.14 -2.90 -2.19
C LEU A 71 -2.01 -3.98 -2.85
N THR A 72 -1.45 -4.75 -3.77
CA THR A 72 -2.17 -5.86 -4.42
C THR A 72 -2.48 -6.96 -3.41
N LYS A 73 -1.52 -7.36 -2.58
CA LYS A 73 -1.73 -8.39 -1.55
C LYS A 73 -2.75 -7.95 -0.50
N CYS A 74 -2.71 -6.70 -0.05
CA CYS A 74 -3.71 -6.17 0.86
C CYS A 74 -5.13 -6.28 0.28
N PHE A 75 -5.30 -5.96 -1.00
CA PHE A 75 -6.59 -6.10 -1.68
C PHE A 75 -7.02 -7.56 -1.87
N GLU A 76 -6.09 -8.47 -2.18
CA GLU A 76 -6.36 -9.91 -2.29
C GLU A 76 -6.78 -10.53 -0.95
N ILE A 77 -6.19 -10.08 0.16
CA ILE A 77 -6.51 -10.53 1.52
C ILE A 77 -7.90 -10.07 1.94
N ASP A 78 -8.19 -8.78 1.76
CA ASP A 78 -9.52 -8.22 2.00
C ASP A 78 -9.79 -7.04 1.05
N SER A 79 -10.74 -7.22 0.14
CA SER A 79 -11.16 -6.16 -0.78
C SER A 79 -11.70 -4.91 -0.07
N ASN A 80 -12.12 -4.99 1.21
CA ASN A 80 -12.49 -3.82 2.01
C ASN A 80 -11.29 -2.91 2.33
N PHE A 81 -10.06 -3.37 2.10
CA PHE A 81 -8.83 -2.59 2.27
C PHE A 81 -8.92 -1.19 1.65
N VAL A 82 -9.53 -1.07 0.45
CA VAL A 82 -9.69 0.22 -0.25
C VAL A 82 -10.64 1.21 0.45
N MET A 83 -11.39 0.73 1.44
CA MET A 83 -12.32 1.55 2.22
C MET A 83 -11.79 1.85 3.62
N LEU A 84 -10.63 1.33 4.00
CA LEU A 84 -10.03 1.59 5.30
C LEU A 84 -9.63 3.06 5.42
N LYS A 85 -9.82 3.61 6.60
CA LYS A 85 -9.25 4.92 6.95
C LYS A 85 -7.74 4.77 7.09
N SER A 86 -7.00 5.85 6.84
CA SER A 86 -5.53 5.90 6.97
C SER A 86 -5.03 5.39 8.32
N SER A 87 -5.79 5.63 9.40
CA SER A 87 -5.48 5.17 10.75
C SER A 87 -5.63 3.65 10.94
N GLU A 88 -6.44 3.00 10.12
CA GLU A 88 -6.75 1.57 10.21
C GLU A 88 -5.79 0.73 9.37
N VAL A 89 -5.17 1.32 8.33
CA VAL A 89 -4.19 0.64 7.45
C VAL A 89 -3.02 0.04 8.23
N PRO A 90 -2.36 0.74 9.19
CA PRO A 90 -1.37 0.15 10.08
C PRO A 90 -1.80 -1.14 10.78
N VAL A 91 -3.02 -1.15 11.30
CA VAL A 91 -3.58 -2.27 12.06
C VAL A 91 -3.85 -3.44 11.12
N PHE A 92 -4.38 -3.15 9.94
CA PHE A 92 -4.59 -4.13 8.88
C PHE A 92 -3.28 -4.80 8.46
N ILE A 93 -2.24 -4.02 8.17
CA ILE A 93 -0.93 -4.55 7.76
C ILE A 93 -0.34 -5.43 8.85
N LYS A 94 -0.37 -4.98 10.11
CA LYS A 94 0.15 -5.75 11.23
C LYS A 94 -0.61 -7.06 11.42
N LYS A 95 -1.94 -7.04 11.28
CA LYS A 95 -2.79 -8.24 11.39
C LYS A 95 -2.47 -9.28 10.32
N HIS A 96 -1.98 -8.85 9.16
CA HIS A 96 -1.72 -9.69 8.00
C HIS A 96 -0.23 -9.76 7.63
N GLU A 97 0.67 -9.51 8.59
CA GLU A 97 2.10 -9.38 8.33
C GLU A 97 2.72 -10.62 7.69
N ASP A 98 2.32 -11.82 8.14
CA ASP A 98 2.79 -13.10 7.59
C ASP A 98 2.42 -13.25 6.10
N ALA A 99 1.21 -12.84 5.72
CA ALA A 99 0.75 -12.89 4.33
C ALA A 99 1.44 -11.84 3.44
N LEU A 100 2.02 -10.79 4.05
CA LEU A 100 2.73 -9.71 3.38
C LEU A 100 4.25 -9.93 3.34
N GLU A 101 4.78 -10.92 4.07
CA GLU A 101 6.22 -11.22 4.13
C GLU A 101 6.81 -11.51 2.75
N GLY A 102 6.05 -12.15 1.86
CA GLY A 102 6.47 -12.41 0.48
C GLY A 102 6.82 -11.14 -0.30
N CYS A 103 6.19 -10.00 0.02
CA CYS A 103 6.54 -8.72 -0.57
C CYS A 103 7.83 -8.13 0.04
N ASN A 104 8.09 -8.38 1.32
CA ASN A 104 9.32 -7.94 1.99
C ASN A 104 10.58 -8.58 1.38
N ALA A 105 10.45 -9.79 0.82
CA ALA A 105 11.55 -10.46 0.11
C ALA A 105 12.09 -9.61 -1.06
N ILE A 106 11.28 -8.74 -1.67
CA ILE A 106 11.69 -7.81 -2.73
C ILE A 106 12.71 -6.79 -2.19
N LEU A 107 12.45 -6.24 -0.99
CA LEU A 107 13.37 -5.31 -0.33
C LEU A 107 14.61 -6.02 0.20
N LEU A 108 14.44 -7.20 0.81
CA LEU A 108 15.54 -7.94 1.44
C LEU A 108 16.58 -8.41 0.43
N LYS A 109 16.17 -8.87 -0.76
CA LYS A 109 17.09 -9.22 -1.86
C LYS A 109 17.96 -8.05 -2.30
N HIS A 110 17.42 -6.83 -2.24
CA HIS A 110 18.14 -5.64 -2.66
C HIS A 110 19.05 -5.09 -1.56
N LEU A 111 18.60 -5.09 -0.30
CA LEU A 111 19.36 -4.59 0.84
C LEU A 111 20.45 -5.56 1.32
N TYR A 112 20.25 -6.86 1.13
CA TYR A 112 21.16 -7.91 1.57
C TYR A 112 21.38 -8.93 0.44
N PRO A 113 22.07 -8.56 -0.65
CA PRO A 113 22.23 -9.42 -1.82
C PRO A 113 23.05 -10.71 -1.57
N ASN A 114 23.69 -10.86 -0.40
CA ASN A 114 24.59 -11.97 -0.06
C ASN A 114 24.06 -12.91 1.03
N GLN A 115 22.75 -12.91 1.32
CA GLN A 115 22.16 -13.92 2.20
C GLN A 115 22.02 -15.23 1.39
N LYS A 116 23.07 -16.05 1.46
CA LYS A 116 23.13 -17.41 0.89
C LYS A 116 22.89 -18.44 2.00
#